data_AF-W9Y6F5-F1
#
_entry.id   AF-W9Y6F5-F1
#
_cell.length_a   1.000
_cell.length_b   1.000
_cell.length_c   1.000
_cell.angle_alpha   90.00
_cell.angle_beta   90.00
_cell.angle_gamma   90.00
#
_symmetry.space_group_name_H-M   'P 1'
#
loop_
_entity.id
_entity.type
_entity.pdbx_description
1 polymer ?
#
loop_
_entity_poly.entity_id
_entity_poly.type
_entity_poly.pdbx_seq_one_letter_code
_entity_poly.pdbx_strand_id
1 'polypeptide(L)'
;MATSDLDQLVMMGFDKERSEMALKKSGGLADAIDWLDTNSSKTLEELKAEEAAAAEAKAAQAADEAKSLVCNECGKKFRGTAQAEFHATKSGHTDFSESTEEVAPLTEEERQAKLAQLREKLAAKRAVQAEQDKIDQKRNEQINRKKTKETEDLKEQLRMKEQIKEAEKKKREKQAEIDAKKRIQAKIAADKEERRLKAEREKAARAGTAPPVAAQPPPAPAPAAARPASEYKETRLRLQTSGGNIMKTFPVDTTLFEVAAAVGEEIGRDVESFAQNFPRKVFGQEFFGESLKDLKLVPSASLIVK
;
A
#
# COMPACT_ATOMS: atom_id res chain seq x y z
N MET A 1 19.67 38.14 33.10
CA MET A 1 19.00 37.60 34.29
C MET A 1 17.84 38.53 34.59
N ALA A 2 16.59 38.11 34.37
CA ALA A 2 15.45 38.93 34.79
C ALA A 2 15.41 38.92 36.32
N THR A 3 15.41 40.09 36.95
CA THR A 3 15.24 40.23 38.41
C THR A 3 13.83 39.77 38.75
N SER A 4 13.69 38.90 39.74
CA SER A 4 12.37 38.38 40.14
C SER A 4 11.51 39.51 40.68
N ASP A 5 10.18 39.43 40.53
CA ASP A 5 9.25 40.44 41.03
C ASP A 5 9.37 40.62 42.56
N LEU A 6 9.73 39.55 43.28
CA LEU A 6 10.03 39.60 44.70
C LEU A 6 11.29 40.43 44.99
N ASP A 7 12.36 40.22 44.24
CA ASP A 7 13.60 41.00 44.39
C ASP A 7 13.36 42.47 44.06
N GLN A 8 12.50 42.77 43.07
CA GLN A 8 12.14 44.14 42.73
C GLN A 8 11.37 44.83 43.87
N LEU A 9 10.42 44.16 44.51
CA LEU A 9 9.70 44.70 45.67
C LEU A 9 10.62 44.92 46.88
N VAL A 10 11.57 44.01 47.12
CA VAL A 10 12.56 44.17 48.19
C VAL A 10 13.51 45.34 47.88
N MET A 11 13.91 45.52 46.62
CA MET A 11 14.71 46.67 46.19
C MET A 11 13.95 48.01 46.31
N MET A 12 12.61 47.99 46.21
CA MET A 12 11.74 49.14 46.46
C MET A 12 11.53 49.44 47.96
N GLY A 13 12.08 48.60 48.85
CA GLY A 13 12.05 48.82 50.30
C GLY A 13 10.89 48.16 51.03
N PHE A 14 10.16 47.25 50.38
CA PHE A 14 9.08 46.50 51.03
C PHE A 14 9.62 45.28 51.81
N ASP A 15 8.94 44.93 52.90
CA ASP A 15 9.30 43.76 53.71
C ASP A 15 9.10 42.45 52.93
N LYS A 16 10.09 41.56 53.01
CA LYS A 16 10.15 40.35 52.20
C LYS A 16 8.93 39.43 52.41
N GLU A 17 8.50 39.22 53.65
CA GLU A 17 7.36 38.32 53.93
C GLU A 17 6.04 38.89 53.40
N ARG A 18 5.91 40.21 53.49
CA ARG A 18 4.74 40.95 53.02
C ARG A 18 4.68 40.98 51.50
N SER A 19 5.82 41.17 50.83
CA SER A 19 5.94 41.11 49.37
C SER A 19 5.65 39.71 48.82
N GLU A 20 6.08 38.65 49.50
CA GLU A 20 5.71 37.27 49.13
C GLU A 20 4.20 37.03 49.23
N MET A 21 3.53 37.57 50.26
CA MET A 21 2.08 37.47 50.41
C MET A 21 1.34 38.28 49.34
N ALA A 22 1.83 39.49 49.04
CA ALA A 22 1.28 40.35 48.00
C ALA A 22 1.34 39.68 46.63
N LEU A 23 2.49 39.12 46.26
CA LEU A 23 2.68 38.42 44.99
C LEU A 23 1.80 37.17 44.87
N LYS A 24 1.60 36.43 45.98
CA LYS A 24 0.67 35.28 46.01
C LYS A 24 -0.79 35.68 45.76
N LYS A 25 -1.19 36.89 46.18
CA LYS A 25 -2.58 37.38 46.04
C LYS A 25 -2.85 38.10 44.71
N SER A 26 -1.85 38.77 44.17
CA SER A 26 -2.00 39.70 43.04
C SER A 26 -1.46 39.15 41.72
N GLY A 27 -0.62 38.10 41.74
CA GLY A 27 -0.16 37.41 40.53
C GLY A 27 0.80 38.21 39.64
N GLY A 28 1.08 39.47 39.93
CA GLY A 28 1.99 40.34 39.18
C GLY A 28 2.49 41.54 40.00
N LEU A 29 3.61 42.13 39.58
CA LEU A 29 4.32 43.18 40.33
C LEU A 29 3.48 44.44 40.59
N ALA A 30 2.79 44.97 39.58
CA ALA A 30 2.02 46.22 39.71
C ALA A 30 0.86 46.06 40.72
N ASP A 31 0.11 44.97 40.58
CA ASP A 31 -1.00 44.63 41.48
C ASP A 31 -0.49 44.29 42.90
N ALA A 32 0.74 43.77 43.03
CA ALA A 32 1.37 43.52 44.32
C ALA A 32 1.70 44.84 45.05
N ILE A 33 2.12 45.89 44.32
CA ILE A 33 2.39 47.21 44.90
C ILE A 33 1.08 47.83 45.40
N ASP A 34 0.02 47.82 44.60
CA ASP A 34 -1.30 48.33 45.01
C ASP A 34 -1.88 47.56 46.21
N TRP A 35 -1.68 46.24 46.25
CA TRP A 35 -2.06 45.42 47.40
C TRP A 35 -1.23 45.76 48.65
N LEU A 36 0.06 46.03 48.51
CA LEU A 36 0.92 46.43 49.63
C LEU A 36 0.54 47.80 50.19
N ASP A 37 0.18 48.75 49.33
CA ASP A 37 -0.23 50.11 49.69
C ASP A 37 -1.59 50.13 50.40
N THR A 38 -2.57 49.44 49.84
CA THR A 38 -3.93 49.32 50.42
C THR A 38 -3.94 48.62 51.78
N ASN A 39 -3.01 47.68 52.00
CA ASN A 39 -2.89 46.98 53.28
C ASN A 39 -1.86 47.62 54.21
N SER A 40 -1.22 48.76 53.85
CA SER A 40 -0.06 49.36 54.55
C SER A 40 -0.28 49.59 56.05
N SER A 41 -1.53 49.85 56.44
CA SER A 41 -1.97 50.05 57.82
C SER A 41 -2.16 48.78 58.63
N LYS A 42 -2.22 47.61 57.98
CA LYS A 42 -2.39 46.30 58.64
C LYS A 42 -1.05 45.67 58.97
N THR A 43 -0.96 45.10 60.16
CA THR A 43 0.19 44.29 60.58
C THR A 43 0.20 42.95 59.86
N LEU A 44 1.38 42.34 59.76
CA LEU A 44 1.57 41.06 59.09
C LEU A 44 0.80 39.93 59.78
N GLU A 45 0.57 40.04 61.10
CA GLU A 45 -0.24 39.11 61.88
C GLU A 45 -1.75 39.24 61.59
N GLU A 46 -2.26 40.46 61.44
CA GLU A 46 -3.66 40.69 61.06
C GLU A 46 -3.95 40.18 59.63
N LEU A 47 -3.01 40.37 58.70
CA LEU A 47 -3.14 39.85 57.33
C LEU A 47 -3.10 38.33 57.27
N LYS A 48 -2.24 37.70 58.08
CA LYS A 48 -2.20 36.23 58.25
C LYS A 48 -3.47 35.72 58.92
N ALA A 49 -4.02 36.43 59.90
CA ALA A 49 -5.27 36.08 60.58
C ALA A 49 -6.49 36.21 59.65
N GLU A 50 -6.58 37.26 58.84
CA GLU A 50 -7.63 37.41 57.81
C GLU A 50 -7.54 36.31 56.74
N GLU A 51 -6.34 35.91 56.35
CA GLU A 51 -6.14 34.80 55.41
C GLU A 51 -6.50 33.44 56.03
N ALA A 52 -6.16 33.23 57.29
CA ALA A 52 -6.59 32.05 58.03
C ALA A 52 -8.11 32.01 58.18
N ALA A 53 -8.75 33.12 58.54
CA ALA A 53 -10.21 33.22 58.63
C ALA A 53 -10.89 33.05 57.27
N ALA A 54 -10.31 33.56 56.18
CA ALA A 54 -10.81 33.35 54.82
C ALA A 54 -10.62 31.89 54.37
N ALA A 55 -9.53 31.25 54.75
CA ALA A 55 -9.28 29.82 54.49
C ALA A 55 -10.25 28.94 55.29
N GLU A 56 -10.54 29.30 56.54
CA GLU A 56 -11.49 28.60 57.41
C GLU A 56 -12.93 28.80 56.94
N ALA A 57 -13.29 30.01 56.46
CA ALA A 57 -14.57 30.28 55.82
C ALA A 57 -14.72 29.53 54.48
N LYS A 58 -13.66 29.43 53.67
CA LYS A 58 -13.65 28.59 52.47
C LYS A 58 -13.75 27.11 52.79
N ALA A 59 -13.11 26.64 53.86
CA ALA A 59 -13.21 25.25 54.32
C ALA A 59 -14.62 24.94 54.85
N ALA A 60 -15.27 25.90 55.52
CA ALA A 60 -16.66 25.80 55.97
C ALA A 60 -17.65 25.81 54.79
N GLN A 61 -17.42 26.65 53.76
CA GLN A 61 -18.22 26.64 52.52
C GLN A 61 -18.02 25.34 51.72
N ALA A 62 -16.80 24.79 51.67
CA ALA A 62 -16.54 23.50 51.04
C ALA A 62 -17.15 22.30 51.80
N ALA A 63 -17.54 22.49 53.07
CA ALA A 63 -18.27 21.49 53.84
C ALA A 63 -19.80 21.53 53.62
N ASP A 64 -20.31 22.62 53.03
CA ASP A 64 -21.74 22.90 52.82
C ASP A 64 -22.21 22.63 51.37
N GLU A 65 -21.30 22.37 50.42
CA GLU A 65 -21.63 21.88 49.07
C GLU A 65 -21.82 20.34 49.06
N ALA A 66 -22.90 19.88 48.44
CA ALA A 66 -23.45 18.52 48.52
C ALA A 66 -22.43 17.37 48.37
N LYS A 67 -22.32 16.55 49.42
CA LYS A 67 -21.27 15.52 49.60
C LYS A 67 -21.41 14.26 48.71
N SER A 68 -22.52 14.07 47.97
CA SER A 68 -22.62 12.97 47.01
C SER A 68 -23.69 13.16 45.92
N LEU A 69 -23.37 12.75 44.69
CA LEU A 69 -24.31 12.70 43.56
C LEU A 69 -24.67 11.24 43.24
N VAL A 70 -25.94 10.93 43.04
CA VAL A 70 -26.41 9.61 42.58
C VAL A 70 -26.82 9.70 41.13
N CYS A 71 -26.32 8.80 40.28
CA CYS A 71 -26.89 8.65 38.94
C CYS A 71 -28.23 7.90 39.02
N ASN A 72 -29.31 8.52 38.57
CA ASN A 72 -30.66 7.93 38.61
C ASN A 72 -30.81 6.77 37.60
N GLU A 73 -30.02 6.76 36.53
CA GLU A 73 -30.06 5.72 35.50
C GLU A 73 -29.42 4.40 35.94
N CYS A 74 -28.45 4.45 36.85
CA CYS A 74 -27.73 3.24 37.30
C CYS A 74 -27.56 3.08 38.81
N GLY A 75 -28.13 4.00 39.61
CA GLY A 75 -28.11 3.97 41.07
C GLY A 75 -26.72 4.09 41.72
N LYS A 76 -25.69 4.51 40.96
CA LYS A 76 -24.32 4.63 41.51
C LYS A 76 -24.16 5.95 42.23
N LYS A 77 -23.64 5.91 43.45
CA LYS A 77 -23.31 7.08 44.27
C LYS A 77 -21.87 7.52 44.03
N PHE A 78 -21.67 8.81 43.86
CA PHE A 78 -20.40 9.46 43.58
C PHE A 78 -20.09 10.44 44.70
N ARG A 79 -18.83 10.51 45.11
CA ARG A 79 -18.39 11.41 46.21
C ARG A 79 -18.22 12.87 45.78
N GLY A 80 -18.43 13.20 44.50
CA GLY A 80 -18.27 14.55 43.98
C GLY A 80 -18.47 14.62 42.47
N THR A 81 -18.52 15.85 41.97
CA THR A 81 -18.82 16.21 40.57
C THR A 81 -17.86 15.57 39.57
N ALA A 82 -16.54 15.60 39.83
CA ALA A 82 -15.52 15.02 38.95
C ALA A 82 -15.70 13.51 38.70
N GLN A 83 -16.23 12.78 39.68
CA GLN A 83 -16.46 11.33 39.54
C GLN A 83 -17.77 11.04 38.77
N ALA A 84 -18.76 11.93 38.89
CA ALA A 84 -19.98 11.91 38.11
C ALA A 84 -19.72 12.24 36.63
N GLU A 85 -18.87 13.24 36.34
CA GLU A 85 -18.45 13.58 34.97
C GLU A 85 -17.68 12.44 34.29
N PHE A 86 -16.79 11.76 35.01
CA PHE A 86 -16.09 10.60 34.48
C PHE A 86 -17.05 9.44 34.17
N HIS A 87 -18.06 9.23 35.01
CA HIS A 87 -19.12 8.26 34.78
C HIS A 87 -19.97 8.66 33.58
N ALA A 88 -20.40 9.93 33.48
CA ALA A 88 -21.14 10.46 32.34
C ALA A 88 -20.37 10.28 31.02
N THR A 89 -19.06 10.55 31.01
CA THR A 89 -18.22 10.39 29.81
C THR A 89 -18.08 8.92 29.39
N LYS A 90 -18.02 8.01 30.37
CA LYS A 90 -17.74 6.59 30.12
C LYS A 90 -18.99 5.76 29.84
N SER A 91 -20.11 6.07 30.49
CA SER A 91 -21.37 5.34 30.35
C SER A 91 -22.47 6.13 29.65
N GLY A 92 -22.29 7.43 29.40
CA GLY A 92 -23.26 8.27 28.73
C GLY A 92 -24.46 8.69 29.59
N HIS A 93 -24.40 8.48 30.91
CA HIS A 93 -25.52 8.80 31.81
C HIS A 93 -25.45 10.27 32.24
N THR A 94 -26.56 10.99 32.14
CA THR A 94 -26.62 12.45 32.40
C THR A 94 -27.51 12.82 33.57
N ASP A 95 -28.37 11.91 34.03
CA ASP A 95 -29.30 12.20 35.11
C ASP A 95 -28.70 11.90 36.49
N PHE A 96 -28.30 12.98 37.20
CA PHE A 96 -27.77 12.91 38.57
C PHE A 96 -28.70 13.62 39.57
N SER A 97 -28.96 13.00 40.71
CA SER A 97 -29.64 13.60 41.87
C SER A 97 -28.65 13.84 43.00
N GLU A 98 -28.80 14.96 43.69
CA GLU A 98 -28.01 15.28 44.88
C GLU A 98 -28.56 14.50 46.08
N SER A 99 -27.71 13.74 46.74
CA SER A 99 -28.07 12.93 47.92
C SER A 99 -27.17 13.29 49.10
N THR A 100 -27.79 13.48 50.27
CA THR A 100 -27.13 13.89 51.52
C THR A 100 -26.46 12.74 52.28
N GLU A 101 -26.44 11.54 51.71
CA GLU A 101 -25.82 10.37 52.32
C GLU A 101 -24.30 10.37 52.07
N GLU A 102 -23.54 10.75 53.09
CA GLU A 102 -22.08 10.66 53.08
C GLU A 102 -21.66 9.21 52.78
N VAL A 103 -21.08 8.97 51.61
CA VAL A 103 -20.55 7.65 51.24
C VAL A 103 -19.39 7.33 52.18
N ALA A 104 -19.67 6.54 53.21
CA ALA A 104 -18.76 6.17 54.29
C ALA A 104 -17.34 5.98 53.75
N PRO A 105 -16.34 6.72 54.26
CA PRO A 105 -14.97 6.60 53.81
C PRO A 105 -14.53 5.14 54.00
N LEU A 106 -14.02 4.50 52.93
CA LEU A 106 -13.53 3.12 53.02
C LEU A 106 -12.62 2.99 54.25
N THR A 107 -12.76 1.91 55.01
CA THR A 107 -11.86 1.61 56.13
C THR A 107 -10.43 1.47 55.60
N GLU A 108 -9.42 1.78 56.43
CA GLU A 108 -8.01 1.75 55.98
C GLU A 108 -7.60 0.39 55.41
N GLU A 109 -8.15 -0.70 55.96
CA GLU A 109 -7.93 -2.07 55.47
C GLU A 109 -8.51 -2.31 54.07
N GLU A 110 -9.71 -1.80 53.77
CA GLU A 110 -10.31 -1.92 52.44
C GLU A 110 -9.59 -1.06 51.39
N ARG A 111 -9.03 0.09 51.79
CA ARG A 111 -8.20 0.91 50.89
C ARG A 111 -6.89 0.20 50.58
N GLN A 112 -6.25 -0.41 51.58
CA GLN A 112 -5.03 -1.18 51.39
C GLN A 112 -5.27 -2.41 50.49
N ALA A 113 -6.37 -3.14 50.70
CA ALA A 113 -6.76 -4.26 49.87
C ALA A 113 -7.02 -3.85 48.41
N LYS A 114 -7.73 -2.73 48.18
CA LYS A 114 -7.95 -2.20 46.82
C LYS A 114 -6.66 -1.73 46.15
N LEU A 115 -5.74 -1.12 46.90
CA LEU A 115 -4.42 -0.74 46.38
C LEU A 115 -3.58 -1.97 46.01
N ALA A 116 -3.62 -3.03 46.81
CA ALA A 116 -2.96 -4.29 46.50
C ALA A 116 -3.53 -4.92 45.21
N GLN A 117 -4.85 -5.01 45.10
CA GLN A 117 -5.52 -5.51 43.88
C GLN A 117 -5.21 -4.66 42.63
N LEU A 118 -5.12 -3.33 42.77
CA LEU A 118 -4.75 -2.46 41.66
C LEU A 118 -3.29 -2.64 41.24
N ARG A 119 -2.37 -2.82 42.19
CA ARG A 119 -0.96 -3.13 41.92
C ARG A 119 -0.80 -4.47 41.23
N GLU A 120 -1.53 -5.48 41.67
CA GLU A 120 -1.53 -6.81 41.04
C GLU A 120 -2.07 -6.75 39.60
N LYS A 121 -3.19 -6.03 39.38
CA LYS A 121 -3.73 -5.81 38.02
C LYS A 121 -2.77 -5.05 37.11
N LEU A 122 -2.02 -4.07 37.63
CA LEU A 122 -1.00 -3.37 36.86
C LEU A 122 0.21 -4.26 36.56
N ALA A 123 0.64 -5.09 37.51
CA ALA A 123 1.71 -6.06 37.31
C ALA A 123 1.32 -7.09 36.23
N ALA A 124 0.11 -7.63 36.30
CA ALA A 124 -0.42 -8.56 35.29
C ALA A 124 -0.49 -7.90 33.89
N LYS A 125 -0.97 -6.65 33.80
CA LYS A 125 -0.98 -5.91 32.53
C LYS A 125 0.43 -5.68 31.97
N ARG A 126 1.39 -5.30 32.82
CA ARG A 126 2.79 -5.12 32.42
C ARG A 126 3.43 -6.42 31.94
N ALA A 127 3.11 -7.54 32.59
CA ALA A 127 3.60 -8.85 32.16
C ALA A 127 3.09 -9.23 30.77
N VAL A 128 1.78 -9.05 30.52
CA VAL A 128 1.18 -9.30 29.19
C VAL A 128 1.77 -8.38 28.12
N GLN A 129 1.92 -7.09 28.43
CA GLN A 129 2.55 -6.14 27.51
C GLN A 129 4.00 -6.52 27.20
N ALA A 130 4.79 -6.91 28.21
CA ALA A 130 6.17 -7.32 28.00
C ALA A 130 6.30 -8.60 27.15
N GLU A 131 5.33 -9.52 27.20
CA GLU A 131 5.31 -10.68 26.30
C GLU A 131 4.93 -10.30 24.86
N GLN A 132 3.95 -9.42 24.69
CA GLN A 132 3.57 -8.88 23.38
C GLN A 132 4.73 -8.11 22.75
N ASP A 133 5.40 -7.24 23.50
CA ASP A 133 6.56 -6.48 23.02
C ASP A 133 7.70 -7.40 22.57
N LYS A 134 7.95 -8.51 23.27
CA LYS A 134 8.94 -9.52 22.86
C LYS A 134 8.56 -10.21 21.55
N ILE A 135 7.28 -10.51 21.35
CA ILE A 135 6.78 -11.13 20.11
C ILE A 135 6.90 -10.13 18.96
N ASP A 136 6.51 -8.88 19.18
CA ASP A 136 6.57 -7.82 18.18
C ASP A 136 8.01 -7.45 17.81
N GLN A 137 8.93 -7.43 18.78
CA GLN A 137 10.36 -7.26 18.51
C GLN A 137 10.92 -8.38 17.63
N LYS A 138 10.61 -9.64 17.94
CA LYS A 138 11.02 -10.79 17.10
C LYS A 138 10.42 -10.70 15.69
N ARG A 139 9.16 -10.29 15.58
CA ARG A 139 8.50 -10.11 14.27
C ARG A 139 9.15 -8.99 13.47
N ASN A 140 9.43 -7.85 14.09
CA ASN A 140 10.10 -6.72 13.45
C ASN A 140 11.51 -7.09 13.00
N GLU A 141 12.27 -7.82 13.83
CA GLU A 141 13.58 -8.31 13.45
C GLU A 141 13.52 -9.27 12.25
N GLN A 142 12.54 -10.19 12.22
CA GLN A 142 12.33 -11.07 11.07
C GLN A 142 11.96 -10.29 9.80
N ILE A 143 11.11 -9.26 9.91
CA ILE A 143 10.76 -8.39 8.79
C ILE A 143 12.00 -7.67 8.27
N ASN A 144 12.85 -7.14 9.14
CA ASN A 144 14.08 -6.46 8.74
C ASN A 144 15.04 -7.42 8.04
N ARG A 145 15.26 -8.62 8.60
CA ARG A 145 16.10 -9.65 7.96
C ARG A 145 15.56 -10.06 6.58
N LYS A 146 14.25 -10.27 6.45
CA LYS A 146 13.61 -10.58 5.16
C LYS A 146 13.78 -9.45 4.16
N LYS A 147 13.53 -8.19 4.56
CA LYS A 147 13.71 -7.02 3.70
C LYS A 147 15.15 -6.90 3.21
N THR A 148 16.14 -7.05 4.09
CA THR A 148 17.55 -7.00 3.68
C THR A 148 17.85 -8.09 2.66
N LYS A 149 17.43 -9.33 2.93
CA LYS A 149 17.62 -10.44 1.99
C LYS A 149 16.93 -10.20 0.64
N GLU A 150 15.67 -9.77 0.64
CA GLU A 150 14.94 -9.45 -0.59
C GLU A 150 15.62 -8.33 -1.39
N THR A 151 16.21 -7.33 -0.72
CA THR A 151 16.96 -6.27 -1.42
C THR A 151 18.27 -6.77 -2.02
N GLU A 152 18.95 -7.71 -1.37
CA GLU A 152 20.17 -8.35 -1.90
C GLU A 152 19.82 -9.27 -3.07
N ASP A 153 18.83 -10.14 -2.92
CA ASP A 153 18.32 -11.03 -3.97
C ASP A 153 17.89 -10.22 -5.21
N LEU A 154 17.20 -9.09 -5.02
CA LEU A 154 16.78 -8.21 -6.12
C LEU A 154 17.99 -7.58 -6.83
N LYS A 155 19.01 -7.13 -6.09
CA LYS A 155 20.26 -6.61 -6.68
C LYS A 155 21.00 -7.68 -7.47
N GLU A 156 21.09 -8.91 -6.95
CA GLU A 156 21.72 -10.02 -7.65
C GLU A 156 20.95 -10.40 -8.92
N GLN A 157 19.62 -10.48 -8.86
CA GLN A 157 18.80 -10.74 -10.03
C GLN A 157 18.93 -9.65 -11.11
N LEU A 158 19.05 -8.38 -10.71
CA LEU A 158 19.30 -7.29 -11.66
C LEU A 158 20.67 -7.44 -12.33
N ARG A 159 21.73 -7.70 -11.55
CA ARG A 159 23.08 -7.95 -12.09
C ARG A 159 23.11 -9.14 -13.05
N MET A 160 22.46 -10.25 -12.69
CA MET A 160 22.37 -11.44 -13.54
C MET A 160 21.61 -11.14 -14.85
N LYS A 161 20.49 -10.41 -14.77
CA LYS A 161 19.73 -9.98 -15.96
C LYS A 161 20.54 -9.06 -16.86
N GLU A 162 21.32 -8.14 -16.29
CA GLU A 162 22.21 -7.26 -17.06
C GLU A 162 23.31 -8.06 -17.78
N GLN A 163 23.95 -8.99 -17.08
CA GLN A 163 24.97 -9.88 -17.67
C GLN A 163 24.40 -10.75 -18.79
N ILE A 164 23.21 -11.32 -18.61
CA ILE A 164 22.53 -12.11 -19.66
C ILE A 164 22.22 -11.22 -20.86
N LYS A 165 21.66 -10.02 -20.65
CA LYS A 165 21.35 -9.06 -21.72
C LYS A 165 22.61 -8.64 -22.48
N GLU A 166 23.71 -8.38 -21.78
CA GLU A 166 24.99 -8.02 -22.41
C GLU A 166 25.56 -9.20 -23.22
N ALA A 167 25.51 -10.41 -22.67
CA ALA A 167 25.94 -11.61 -23.38
C ALA A 167 25.08 -11.89 -24.63
N GLU A 168 23.77 -11.69 -24.55
CA GLU A 168 22.85 -11.83 -25.69
C GLU A 168 23.13 -10.76 -26.76
N LYS A 169 23.32 -9.50 -26.37
CA LYS A 169 23.71 -8.42 -27.28
C LYS A 169 25.02 -8.75 -27.99
N LYS A 170 26.05 -9.18 -27.26
CA LYS A 170 27.34 -9.60 -27.85
C LYS A 170 27.18 -10.78 -28.82
N LYS A 171 26.33 -11.76 -28.51
CA LYS A 171 26.04 -12.88 -29.43
C LYS A 171 25.32 -12.39 -30.69
N ARG A 172 24.34 -11.51 -30.54
CA ARG A 172 23.58 -10.93 -31.66
C ARG A 172 24.46 -10.06 -32.55
N GLU A 173 25.35 -9.24 -31.97
CA GLU A 173 26.33 -8.45 -32.72
C GLU A 173 27.29 -9.34 -33.50
N LYS A 174 27.85 -10.38 -32.87
CA LYS A 174 28.70 -11.37 -33.55
C LYS A 174 27.97 -12.07 -34.70
N GLN A 175 26.71 -12.47 -34.51
CA GLN A 175 25.90 -13.08 -35.57
C GLN A 175 25.63 -12.08 -36.71
N ALA A 176 25.27 -10.85 -36.39
CA ALA A 176 25.05 -9.81 -37.38
C ALA A 176 26.32 -9.49 -38.18
N GLU A 177 27.50 -9.49 -37.55
CA GLU A 177 28.78 -9.35 -38.24
C GLU A 177 29.08 -10.53 -39.18
N ILE A 178 28.83 -11.76 -38.73
CA ILE A 178 29.01 -12.96 -39.57
C ILE A 178 28.06 -12.91 -40.77
N ASP A 179 26.80 -12.55 -40.56
CA ASP A 179 25.81 -12.47 -41.61
C ASP A 179 26.09 -11.30 -42.56
N ALA A 180 26.59 -10.17 -42.06
CA ALA A 180 27.06 -9.05 -42.88
C ALA A 180 28.25 -9.47 -43.76
N LYS A 181 29.24 -10.17 -43.19
CA LYS A 181 30.38 -10.71 -43.95
C LYS A 181 29.91 -11.71 -45.02
N LYS A 182 29.00 -12.63 -44.69
CA LYS A 182 28.41 -13.57 -45.66
C LYS A 182 27.67 -12.86 -46.79
N ARG A 183 26.89 -11.81 -46.47
CA ARG A 183 26.20 -11.00 -47.49
C ARG A 183 27.17 -10.29 -48.42
N ILE A 184 28.27 -9.73 -47.88
CA ILE A 184 29.31 -9.09 -48.70
C ILE A 184 30.00 -10.13 -49.59
N GLN A 185 30.37 -11.29 -49.03
CA GLN A 185 30.97 -12.38 -49.80
C GLN A 185 30.04 -12.88 -50.91
N ALA A 186 28.74 -13.03 -50.65
CA ALA A 186 27.75 -13.42 -51.65
C ALA A 186 27.63 -12.38 -52.77
N LYS A 187 27.67 -11.08 -52.45
CA LYS A 187 27.68 -10.01 -53.47
C LYS A 187 28.94 -10.05 -54.32
N ILE A 188 30.12 -10.26 -53.72
CA ILE A 188 31.39 -10.39 -54.46
C ILE A 188 31.37 -11.63 -55.35
N ALA A 189 30.83 -12.75 -54.86
CA ALA A 189 30.70 -13.97 -55.65
C ALA A 189 29.75 -13.76 -56.84
N ALA A 190 28.58 -13.15 -56.62
CA ALA A 190 27.65 -12.82 -57.69
C ALA A 190 28.27 -11.90 -58.76
N ASP A 191 28.96 -10.82 -58.36
CA ASP A 191 29.66 -9.92 -59.31
C ASP A 191 30.76 -10.65 -60.09
N LYS A 192 31.49 -11.57 -59.44
CA LYS A 192 32.53 -12.38 -60.09
C LYS A 192 31.93 -13.37 -61.09
N GLU A 193 30.83 -14.03 -60.75
CA GLU A 193 30.09 -14.93 -61.62
C GLU A 193 29.49 -14.18 -62.81
N GLU A 194 28.88 -13.01 -62.59
CA GLU A 194 28.35 -12.15 -63.66
C GLU A 194 29.47 -11.68 -64.60
N ARG A 195 30.63 -11.30 -64.06
CA ARG A 195 31.79 -10.94 -64.89
C ARG A 195 32.31 -12.13 -65.69
N ARG A 196 32.37 -13.34 -65.11
CA ARG A 196 32.76 -14.55 -65.84
C ARG A 196 31.77 -14.87 -66.95
N LEU A 197 30.47 -14.86 -66.66
CA LEU A 197 29.41 -15.11 -67.64
C LEU A 197 29.42 -14.07 -68.76
N LYS A 198 29.67 -12.79 -68.44
CA LYS A 198 29.80 -11.72 -69.45
C LYS A 198 31.02 -11.95 -70.35
N ALA A 199 32.17 -12.30 -69.78
CA ALA A 199 33.38 -12.61 -70.54
C ALA A 199 33.23 -13.88 -71.40
N GLU A 200 32.57 -14.92 -70.88
CA GLU A 200 32.24 -16.13 -71.64
C GLU A 200 31.27 -15.83 -72.79
N ARG A 201 30.23 -15.03 -72.55
CA ARG A 201 29.29 -14.56 -73.60
C ARG A 201 30.01 -13.76 -74.69
N GLU A 202 30.90 -12.85 -74.31
CA GLU A 202 31.67 -12.05 -75.27
C GLU A 202 32.67 -12.89 -76.06
N LYS A 203 33.35 -13.85 -75.42
CA LYS A 203 34.25 -14.79 -76.09
C LYS A 203 33.49 -15.73 -77.04
N ALA A 204 32.31 -16.23 -76.65
CA ALA A 204 31.45 -17.03 -77.50
C ALA A 204 30.96 -16.23 -78.73
N ALA A 205 30.55 -14.97 -78.53
CA ALA A 205 30.16 -14.06 -79.62
C ALA A 205 31.32 -13.79 -80.60
N ARG A 206 32.56 -13.68 -80.10
CA ARG A 206 33.76 -13.43 -80.92
C ARG A 206 34.27 -14.68 -81.67
N ALA A 207 34.02 -15.88 -81.13
CA ALA A 207 34.39 -17.15 -81.77
C ALA A 207 33.40 -17.60 -82.86
N GLY A 208 32.41 -16.76 -83.23
CA GLY A 208 31.47 -17.04 -84.32
C GLY A 208 30.58 -18.26 -84.09
N THR A 209 30.56 -18.80 -82.87
CA THR A 209 29.62 -19.86 -82.49
C THR A 209 28.28 -19.18 -82.23
N ALA A 210 27.30 -19.42 -83.11
CA ALA A 210 25.94 -18.97 -82.91
C ALA A 210 25.48 -19.35 -81.49
N PRO A 211 24.77 -18.47 -80.77
CA PRO A 211 24.23 -18.84 -79.47
C PRO A 211 23.45 -20.14 -79.66
N PRO A 212 23.65 -21.19 -78.84
CA PRO A 212 22.66 -22.25 -78.80
C PRO A 212 21.35 -21.54 -78.51
N VAL A 213 20.41 -21.67 -79.44
CA VAL A 213 19.01 -21.31 -79.21
C VAL A 213 18.68 -21.97 -77.89
N ALA A 214 18.42 -21.14 -76.88
CA ALA A 214 17.93 -21.64 -75.61
C ALA A 214 16.68 -22.43 -75.96
N ALA A 215 16.79 -23.75 -75.92
CA ALA A 215 15.64 -24.63 -75.95
C ALA A 215 14.72 -24.10 -74.85
N GLN A 216 13.51 -23.70 -75.25
CA GLN A 216 12.46 -23.36 -74.30
C GLN A 216 12.46 -24.48 -73.26
N PRO A 217 12.63 -24.17 -71.96
CA PRO A 217 12.47 -25.20 -70.96
C PRO A 217 11.08 -25.81 -71.17
N PRO A 218 10.93 -27.15 -71.22
CA PRO A 218 9.60 -27.74 -71.08
C PRO A 218 8.98 -27.13 -69.82
N PRO A 219 7.65 -26.87 -69.80
CA PRO A 219 7.03 -26.26 -68.63
C PRO A 219 7.45 -27.08 -67.42
N ALA A 220 8.31 -26.47 -66.58
CA ALA A 220 8.67 -27.07 -65.32
C ALA A 220 7.34 -27.30 -64.59
N PRO A 221 7.11 -28.47 -63.99
CA PRO A 221 5.97 -28.63 -63.11
C PRO A 221 6.05 -27.46 -62.15
N ALA A 222 4.93 -26.74 -62.04
CA ALA A 222 4.83 -25.58 -61.18
C ALA A 222 5.61 -25.89 -59.89
N PRO A 223 6.48 -24.99 -59.40
CA PRO A 223 6.90 -25.09 -58.02
C PRO A 223 5.60 -25.28 -57.25
N ALA A 224 5.52 -26.32 -56.43
CA ALA A 224 4.38 -26.51 -55.54
C ALA A 224 4.23 -25.16 -54.87
N ALA A 225 3.28 -24.38 -55.36
CA ALA A 225 2.99 -23.09 -54.84
C ALA A 225 2.73 -23.43 -53.38
N ALA A 226 3.47 -22.80 -52.47
CA ALA A 226 2.86 -22.47 -51.20
C ALA A 226 1.52 -21.90 -51.63
N ARG A 227 0.46 -22.69 -51.41
CA ARG A 227 -0.87 -22.45 -51.97
C ARG A 227 -1.09 -20.95 -51.84
N PRO A 228 -1.47 -20.21 -52.89
CA PRO A 228 -1.83 -18.81 -52.68
C PRO A 228 -2.74 -18.83 -51.47
N ALA A 229 -2.47 -17.98 -50.48
CA ALA A 229 -3.31 -17.84 -49.31
C ALA A 229 -4.68 -17.42 -49.83
N SER A 230 -5.44 -18.40 -50.31
CA SER A 230 -6.81 -18.30 -50.68
C SER A 230 -7.42 -17.78 -49.41
N GLU A 231 -8.04 -16.61 -49.48
CA GLU A 231 -8.92 -16.12 -48.44
C GLU A 231 -9.80 -17.29 -48.04
N TYR A 232 -9.45 -17.94 -46.94
CA TYR A 232 -10.21 -19.03 -46.40
C TYR A 232 -11.53 -18.39 -46.01
N LYS A 233 -12.65 -18.95 -46.48
CA LYS A 233 -14.01 -18.50 -46.14
C LYS A 233 -14.51 -19.15 -44.85
N GLU A 234 -13.83 -20.21 -44.43
CA GLU A 234 -14.15 -21.00 -43.25
C GLU A 234 -12.89 -21.24 -42.41
N THR A 235 -13.08 -21.37 -41.10
CA THR A 235 -12.06 -21.70 -40.10
C THR A 235 -12.47 -22.95 -39.33
N ARG A 236 -11.51 -23.85 -39.09
CA ARG A 236 -11.72 -25.02 -38.25
C ARG A 236 -11.18 -24.77 -36.84
N LEU A 237 -12.05 -24.73 -35.85
CA LEU A 237 -11.69 -24.54 -34.44
C LEU A 237 -11.74 -25.86 -33.68
N ARG A 238 -10.64 -26.19 -33.00
CA ARG A 238 -10.58 -27.24 -31.98
C ARG A 238 -10.68 -26.58 -30.61
N LEU A 239 -11.79 -26.82 -29.93
CA LEU A 239 -12.15 -26.22 -28.65
C LEU A 239 -11.95 -27.29 -27.57
N GLN A 240 -10.95 -27.11 -26.73
CA GLN A 240 -10.67 -27.99 -25.60
C GLN A 240 -11.46 -27.49 -24.39
N THR A 241 -12.44 -28.27 -23.95
CA THR A 241 -13.33 -27.98 -22.82
C THR A 241 -13.03 -28.94 -21.66
N SER A 242 -13.67 -28.71 -20.50
CA SER A 242 -13.58 -29.64 -19.37
C SER A 242 -14.23 -31.01 -19.64
N GLY A 243 -15.15 -31.09 -20.60
CA GLY A 243 -15.86 -32.30 -20.99
C GLY A 243 -15.28 -33.03 -22.20
N GLY A 244 -14.25 -32.49 -22.86
CA GLY A 244 -13.63 -33.10 -24.04
C GLY A 244 -13.19 -32.09 -25.09
N ASN A 245 -12.91 -32.58 -26.31
CA ASN A 245 -12.55 -31.71 -27.43
C ASN A 245 -13.73 -31.60 -28.39
N ILE A 246 -14.18 -30.39 -28.65
CA ILE A 246 -15.22 -30.06 -29.62
C ILE A 246 -14.52 -29.54 -30.89
N MET A 247 -14.93 -30.03 -32.06
CA MET A 247 -14.44 -29.54 -33.36
C MET A 247 -15.59 -28.93 -34.13
N LYS A 248 -15.51 -27.63 -34.40
CA LYS A 248 -16.50 -26.91 -35.20
C LYS A 248 -15.83 -26.10 -36.31
N THR A 249 -16.59 -25.90 -37.37
CA THR A 249 -16.17 -25.10 -38.52
C THR A 249 -17.06 -23.87 -38.59
N PHE A 250 -16.46 -22.68 -38.61
CA PHE A 250 -17.18 -21.41 -38.61
C PHE A 250 -16.69 -20.54 -39.77
N PRO A 251 -17.57 -19.72 -40.38
CA PRO A 251 -17.14 -18.69 -41.34
C PRO A 251 -16.11 -17.73 -40.73
N VAL A 252 -15.22 -17.19 -41.56
CA VAL A 252 -14.09 -16.36 -41.10
C VAL A 252 -14.51 -15.03 -40.48
N ASP A 253 -15.69 -14.54 -40.86
CA ASP A 253 -16.25 -13.29 -40.35
C ASP A 253 -17.06 -13.47 -39.05
N THR A 254 -17.18 -14.71 -38.55
CA THR A 254 -17.85 -14.95 -37.26
C THR A 254 -17.04 -14.35 -36.11
N THR A 255 -17.76 -13.81 -35.14
CA THR A 255 -17.15 -13.21 -33.94
C THR A 255 -16.86 -14.27 -32.89
N LEU A 256 -15.88 -14.01 -32.01
CA LEU A 256 -15.63 -14.89 -30.88
C LEU A 256 -16.84 -15.03 -29.95
N PHE A 257 -17.74 -14.04 -29.91
CA PHE A 257 -19.00 -14.08 -29.18
C PHE A 257 -19.93 -15.19 -29.69
N GLU A 258 -20.12 -15.29 -31.01
CA GLU A 258 -20.95 -16.33 -31.61
C GLU A 258 -20.36 -17.72 -31.39
N VAL A 259 -19.03 -17.82 -31.43
CA VAL A 259 -18.30 -19.06 -31.09
C VAL A 259 -18.51 -19.41 -29.61
N ALA A 260 -18.47 -18.44 -28.71
CA ALA A 260 -18.75 -18.63 -27.28
C ALA A 260 -20.18 -19.13 -27.03
N ALA A 261 -21.18 -18.54 -27.70
CA ALA A 261 -22.57 -18.97 -27.59
C ALA A 261 -22.74 -20.42 -28.11
N ALA A 262 -22.22 -20.73 -29.30
CA ALA A 262 -22.30 -22.06 -29.89
C ALA A 262 -21.56 -23.15 -29.10
N VAL A 263 -20.57 -22.75 -28.29
CA VAL A 263 -19.84 -23.65 -27.39
C VAL A 263 -20.54 -23.75 -26.03
N GLY A 264 -21.12 -22.67 -25.54
CA GLY A 264 -21.89 -22.65 -24.31
C GLY A 264 -23.15 -23.50 -24.39
N GLU A 265 -23.82 -23.54 -25.55
CA GLU A 265 -24.95 -24.44 -25.82
C GLU A 265 -24.57 -25.93 -25.74
N GLU A 266 -23.35 -26.30 -26.13
CA GLU A 266 -22.89 -27.69 -26.11
C GLU A 266 -22.31 -28.13 -24.75
N ILE A 267 -21.69 -27.21 -24.01
CA ILE A 267 -21.15 -27.47 -22.67
C ILE A 267 -22.24 -27.31 -21.60
N GLY A 268 -23.32 -26.56 -21.90
CA GLY A 268 -24.34 -26.16 -20.92
C GLY A 268 -23.81 -25.16 -19.88
N ARG A 269 -22.78 -24.37 -20.23
CA ARG A 269 -22.12 -23.38 -19.37
C ARG A 269 -21.64 -22.19 -20.20
N ASP A 270 -21.69 -21.00 -19.63
CA ASP A 270 -21.17 -19.80 -20.26
C ASP A 270 -19.63 -19.84 -20.33
N VAL A 271 -19.09 -19.43 -21.47
CA VAL A 271 -17.64 -19.37 -21.71
C VAL A 271 -17.10 -18.03 -21.23
N GLU A 272 -16.13 -18.03 -20.31
CA GLU A 272 -15.55 -16.80 -19.75
C GLU A 272 -14.35 -16.31 -20.58
N SER A 273 -13.53 -17.23 -21.09
CA SER A 273 -12.38 -16.88 -21.93
C SER A 273 -11.87 -18.01 -22.82
N PHE A 274 -11.18 -17.64 -23.90
CA PHE A 274 -10.45 -18.59 -24.75
C PHE A 274 -8.94 -18.40 -24.59
N ALA A 275 -8.18 -19.50 -24.55
CA ALA A 275 -6.73 -19.44 -24.49
C ALA A 275 -6.07 -20.28 -25.60
N GLN A 276 -5.18 -19.66 -26.37
CA GLN A 276 -4.35 -20.34 -27.36
C GLN A 276 -3.06 -20.84 -26.70
N ASN A 277 -2.63 -22.07 -27.02
CA ASN A 277 -1.41 -22.66 -26.44
C ASN A 277 -0.12 -22.17 -27.13
N PHE A 278 -0.17 -21.90 -28.45
CA PHE A 278 0.97 -21.43 -29.22
C PHE A 278 0.55 -20.57 -30.43
N PRO A 279 1.04 -19.33 -30.55
CA PRO A 279 1.61 -18.50 -29.48
C PRO A 279 0.62 -18.32 -28.32
N ARG A 280 1.12 -18.23 -27.08
CA ARG A 280 0.25 -18.10 -25.89
C ARG A 280 -0.47 -16.76 -25.92
N LYS A 281 -1.78 -16.78 -26.14
CA LYS A 281 -2.66 -15.60 -26.11
C LYS A 281 -3.96 -15.96 -25.41
N VAL A 282 -4.41 -15.10 -24.51
CA VAL A 282 -5.70 -15.24 -23.81
C VAL A 282 -6.65 -14.20 -24.39
N PHE A 283 -7.83 -14.64 -24.82
CA PHE A 283 -8.90 -13.84 -25.34
C PHE A 283 -9.99 -13.76 -24.26
N GLY A 284 -10.00 -12.66 -23.50
CA GLY A 284 -11.09 -12.32 -22.58
C GLY A 284 -12.26 -11.63 -23.31
N GLN A 285 -13.26 -11.18 -22.55
CA GLN A 285 -14.49 -10.54 -23.07
C GLN A 285 -14.24 -9.37 -24.03
N GLU A 286 -13.14 -8.65 -23.88
CA GLU A 286 -12.72 -7.56 -24.75
C GLU A 286 -12.49 -7.99 -26.22
N PHE A 287 -12.13 -9.26 -26.45
CA PHE A 287 -11.90 -9.80 -27.80
C PHE A 287 -13.13 -10.48 -28.39
N PHE A 288 -14.26 -10.55 -27.66
CA PHE A 288 -15.46 -11.26 -28.13
C PHE A 288 -16.14 -10.56 -29.31
N GLY A 289 -15.92 -9.26 -29.47
CA GLY A 289 -16.40 -8.48 -30.62
C GLY A 289 -15.54 -8.57 -31.88
N GLU A 290 -14.35 -9.16 -31.81
CA GLU A 290 -13.46 -9.32 -32.97
C GLU A 290 -13.77 -10.60 -33.74
N SER A 291 -13.54 -10.57 -35.07
CA SER A 291 -13.74 -11.73 -35.94
C SER A 291 -12.58 -12.73 -35.85
N LEU A 292 -12.84 -13.98 -36.24
CA LEU A 292 -11.79 -15.01 -36.33
C LEU A 292 -10.67 -14.61 -37.32
N LYS A 293 -10.97 -13.78 -38.32
CA LYS A 293 -9.99 -13.16 -39.24
C LYS A 293 -9.06 -12.20 -38.51
N ASP A 294 -9.62 -11.28 -37.74
CA ASP A 294 -8.87 -10.21 -37.05
C ASP A 294 -7.94 -10.79 -35.98
N LEU A 295 -8.41 -11.84 -35.31
CA LEU A 295 -7.68 -12.57 -34.29
C LEU A 295 -6.64 -13.55 -34.84
N LYS A 296 -6.54 -13.67 -36.18
CA LYS A 296 -5.60 -14.56 -36.88
C LYS A 296 -5.77 -16.04 -36.52
N LEU A 297 -7.03 -16.48 -36.35
CA LEU A 297 -7.40 -17.87 -36.03
C LEU A 297 -7.72 -18.71 -37.29
N VAL A 298 -7.47 -18.14 -38.47
CA VAL A 298 -7.63 -18.74 -39.80
C VAL A 298 -6.32 -19.42 -40.25
N PRO A 299 -6.33 -20.58 -40.93
CA PRO A 299 -7.48 -21.42 -41.32
C PRO A 299 -7.91 -22.44 -40.25
N SER A 300 -7.09 -22.62 -39.21
CA SER A 300 -7.39 -23.52 -38.10
C SER A 300 -6.73 -23.04 -36.82
N ALA A 301 -7.45 -23.14 -35.71
CA ALA A 301 -6.91 -22.81 -34.40
C ALA A 301 -7.33 -23.82 -33.32
N SER A 302 -6.49 -23.98 -32.30
CA SER A 302 -6.80 -24.77 -31.10
C SER A 302 -6.91 -23.82 -29.91
N LEU A 303 -8.11 -23.72 -29.35
CA LEU A 303 -8.44 -22.85 -28.23
C LEU A 303 -8.84 -23.71 -27.02
N ILE A 304 -8.37 -23.33 -25.85
CA ILE A 304 -8.78 -23.90 -24.57
C ILE A 304 -9.90 -23.00 -24.04
N VAL A 305 -11.06 -23.59 -23.80
CA VAL A 305 -12.24 -22.92 -23.25
C VAL A 305 -12.11 -22.92 -21.74
N LYS A 306 -12.22 -21.73 -21.14
CA LYS A 306 -12.23 -21.54 -19.69
C LYS A 306 -13.55 -20.93 -19.25
#